data_AF-A0A1I1CYF7-F1
#
_entry.id   AF-A0A1I1CYF7-F1
#
_cell.length_a   1.000
_cell.length_b   1.000
_cell.length_c   1.000
_cell.angle_alpha   90.00
_cell.angle_beta   90.00
_cell.angle_gamma   90.00
#
_symmetry.space_group_name_H-M   'P 1'
#
loop_
_entity.id
_entity.type
_entity.pdbx_description
1 polymer ?
#
loop_
_entity_poly.entity_id
_entity_poly.type
_entity_poly.pdbx_seq_one_letter_code
_entity_poly.pdbx_strand_id
1 'polypeptide(L)'
;MRLFWIIIFFLLPFNNYATMLFVNSTPIGADVYVQQGKKNNIVSKKLGVTPMKFEAVSNLTLVVHKKNHVPVTNSIKISQKSVQNYEAVLEPLSFVLSLPQESGALYVNKKFYSALDGDLVLPYGNYNINFNRRTQALGVSYKSPYTPLVGFFTTTTILSLGAVILGSVMGAQCYNRFYHANTAEEALESLGKTASWDSVTWTGIGVGSASVIGLGIFGALEAKERKRIKRFNGMNRKYDISNDLKEFSQIVEAYASDPMVMESQLTRFIQVYTKEDSRFVPKVYLKRANLYVLQKNNKKALDDLSKLIKDFPTFETCETAQKLIGDIYFKNKEFEKAYQAYRTSEQFEYNYAYEDIHMKTLESLYESFLINKKYKDILLTEMNQTLKNRKISKENREKVLIWQKKVENK
;
A
#
# COMPACT_ATOMS: atom_id res chain seq x y z
N MET A 1 -15.74 43.98 -28.42
CA MET A 1 -14.57 43.57 -27.61
C MET A 1 -14.60 42.07 -27.31
N ARG A 2 -14.39 41.28 -28.37
CA ARG A 2 -14.08 39.84 -28.35
C ARG A 2 -12.87 39.70 -29.30
N LEU A 3 -11.99 38.73 -29.01
CA LEU A 3 -10.69 38.42 -29.65
C LEU A 3 -9.46 39.09 -29.03
N PHE A 4 -8.37 38.29 -29.02
CA PHE A 4 -7.02 38.46 -28.43
C PHE A 4 -6.94 38.13 -26.94
N TRP A 5 -6.45 36.96 -26.48
CA TRP A 5 -5.38 36.10 -26.99
C TRP A 5 -5.60 34.63 -26.61
N ILE A 6 -5.51 33.75 -27.61
CA ILE A 6 -5.05 32.37 -27.51
C ILE A 6 -3.53 32.40 -27.81
N ILE A 7 -2.82 31.35 -27.39
CA ILE A 7 -1.42 30.98 -27.69
C ILE A 7 -0.48 31.17 -26.49
N ILE A 8 -0.54 30.23 -25.54
CA ILE A 8 0.52 29.27 -25.18
C ILE A 8 -0.22 28.04 -24.62
N PHE A 9 -0.71 27.22 -25.54
CA PHE A 9 -1.21 25.87 -25.32
C PHE A 9 -0.52 25.04 -26.41
N PHE A 10 0.01 23.85 -26.08
CA PHE A 10 1.06 23.08 -26.77
C PHE A 10 2.47 23.55 -26.39
N LEU A 11 3.31 22.83 -25.64
CA LEU A 11 3.51 21.39 -25.48
C LEU A 11 3.99 21.11 -24.05
N LEU A 12 3.20 20.40 -23.25
CA LEU A 12 3.74 19.63 -22.12
C LEU A 12 3.29 18.18 -22.35
N PRO A 13 4.20 17.20 -22.31
CA PRO A 13 3.81 15.81 -22.41
C PRO A 13 2.94 15.53 -21.18
N PHE A 14 1.66 15.19 -21.40
CA PHE A 14 0.85 14.53 -20.40
C PHE A 14 1.53 13.20 -20.11
N ASN A 15 2.38 13.21 -19.08
CA ASN A 15 3.05 12.03 -18.60
C ASN A 15 1.98 11.20 -17.87
N ASN A 16 1.30 10.35 -18.64
CA ASN A 16 0.37 9.33 -18.16
C ASN A 16 1.16 8.25 -17.42
N TYR A 17 1.71 8.57 -16.26
CA TYR A 17 2.12 7.54 -15.32
C TYR A 17 0.85 6.90 -14.78
N ALA A 18 0.51 5.73 -15.32
CA ALA A 18 -0.48 4.85 -14.73
C ALA A 18 -0.08 4.60 -13.27
N THR A 19 -0.87 5.12 -12.35
CA THR A 19 -0.67 4.87 -10.92
C THR A 19 -1.18 3.47 -10.65
N MET A 20 -0.26 2.51 -10.63
CA MET A 20 -0.54 1.14 -10.25
C MET A 20 -0.70 1.09 -8.73
N LEU A 21 -1.88 0.64 -8.27
CA LEU A 21 -2.09 0.35 -6.87
C LEU A 21 -1.91 -1.15 -6.66
N PHE A 22 -0.95 -1.52 -5.81
CA PHE A 22 -0.74 -2.89 -5.38
C PHE A 22 -1.42 -3.10 -4.03
N VAL A 23 -2.46 -3.94 -3.98
CA VAL A 23 -3.07 -4.37 -2.72
C VAL A 23 -2.41 -5.66 -2.30
N ASN A 24 -1.30 -5.55 -1.58
CA ASN A 24 -0.62 -6.66 -0.93
C ASN A 24 -1.03 -6.72 0.55
N SER A 25 -2.34 -6.89 0.80
CA SER A 25 -2.80 -7.13 2.16
C SER A 25 -2.82 -8.62 2.41
N THR A 26 -2.17 -9.03 3.49
CA THR A 26 -2.47 -10.29 4.14
C THR A 26 -3.92 -10.19 4.69
N PRO A 27 -4.66 -11.28 4.96
CA PRO A 27 -4.34 -12.63 4.56
C PRO A 27 -4.40 -12.78 3.03
N ILE A 28 -3.43 -13.52 2.49
CA ILE A 28 -3.35 -13.87 1.07
C ILE A 28 -4.55 -14.73 0.67
N GLY A 29 -5.04 -14.52 -0.55
CA GLY A 29 -6.23 -15.17 -1.08
C GLY A 29 -7.54 -14.60 -0.53
N ALA A 30 -7.52 -13.36 -0.03
CA ALA A 30 -8.74 -12.68 0.40
C ALA A 30 -9.49 -12.11 -0.80
N ASP A 31 -10.81 -12.25 -0.83
CA ASP A 31 -11.66 -11.67 -1.86
C ASP A 31 -11.60 -10.13 -1.80
N VAL A 32 -11.31 -9.49 -2.93
CA VAL A 32 -11.31 -8.04 -3.07
C VAL A 32 -12.62 -7.61 -3.73
N TYR A 33 -13.34 -6.70 -3.10
CA TYR A 33 -14.57 -6.11 -3.59
C TYR A 33 -14.38 -4.61 -3.81
N VAL A 34 -15.07 -4.08 -4.80
CA VAL A 34 -15.32 -2.64 -4.94
C VAL A 34 -16.70 -2.32 -4.42
N GLN A 35 -16.76 -1.37 -3.52
CA GLN A 35 -18.00 -0.71 -3.11
C GLN A 35 -18.13 0.63 -3.86
N GLN A 36 -19.20 0.76 -4.63
CA GLN A 36 -19.61 2.00 -5.29
C GLN A 36 -21.04 2.33 -4.86
N GLY A 37 -21.29 3.59 -4.47
CA GLY A 37 -22.64 4.03 -4.13
C GLY A 37 -22.70 5.12 -3.08
N LYS A 38 -23.88 5.73 -2.92
CA LYS A 38 -24.19 6.61 -1.78
C LYS A 38 -24.44 5.75 -0.53
N LYS A 39 -24.34 6.34 0.66
CA LYS A 39 -24.39 5.66 1.98
C LYS A 39 -25.54 4.64 2.16
N ASN A 40 -26.64 4.78 1.40
CA ASN A 40 -27.83 3.93 1.49
C ASN A 40 -28.00 2.95 0.30
N ASN A 41 -27.09 2.93 -0.68
CA ASN A 41 -27.18 2.05 -1.84
C ASN A 41 -25.78 1.66 -2.33
N ILE A 42 -25.08 0.90 -1.51
CA ILE A 42 -23.73 0.43 -1.79
C ILE A 42 -23.83 -0.84 -2.62
N VAL A 43 -23.41 -0.77 -3.89
CA VAL A 43 -23.24 -1.94 -4.73
C VAL A 43 -21.83 -2.47 -4.52
N SER A 44 -21.72 -3.75 -4.13
CA SER A 44 -20.43 -4.43 -4.01
C SER A 44 -20.20 -5.34 -5.22
N LYS A 45 -19.07 -5.17 -5.91
CA LYS A 45 -18.65 -6.01 -7.03
C LYS A 45 -17.32 -6.66 -6.68
N LYS A 46 -17.26 -8.00 -6.69
CA LYS A 46 -16.01 -8.73 -6.52
C LYS A 46 -15.08 -8.42 -7.69
N LEU A 47 -13.87 -7.97 -7.39
CA LEU A 47 -12.83 -7.69 -8.37
C LEU A 47 -11.84 -8.84 -8.54
N GLY A 48 -11.51 -9.56 -7.46
CA GLY A 48 -10.54 -10.65 -7.50
C GLY A 48 -10.14 -11.15 -6.12
N VAL A 49 -8.92 -11.63 -5.98
CA VAL A 49 -8.34 -12.11 -4.72
C VAL A 49 -6.95 -11.50 -4.48
N THR A 50 -6.59 -11.23 -3.22
CA THR A 50 -5.29 -10.65 -2.87
C THR A 50 -4.14 -11.62 -3.10
N PRO A 51 -2.97 -11.09 -3.50
CA PRO A 51 -2.68 -9.74 -3.92
C PRO A 51 -3.19 -9.50 -5.33
N MET A 52 -3.69 -8.29 -5.55
CA MET A 52 -4.28 -7.88 -6.80
C MET A 52 -3.72 -6.52 -7.21
N LYS A 53 -3.49 -6.38 -8.51
CA LYS A 53 -3.06 -5.13 -9.15
C LYS A 53 -4.26 -4.47 -9.81
N PHE A 54 -4.37 -3.16 -9.67
CA PHE A 54 -5.40 -2.36 -10.33
C PHE A 54 -4.76 -1.25 -11.16
N GLU A 55 -5.23 -1.08 -12.40
CA GLU A 55 -4.93 0.09 -13.20
C GLU A 55 -5.90 1.22 -12.83
N ALA A 56 -5.34 2.32 -12.31
CA ALA A 56 -5.94 3.62 -12.04
C ALA A 56 -7.48 3.71 -12.12
N VAL A 57 -8.16 3.42 -11.01
CA VAL A 57 -9.59 3.68 -10.86
C VAL A 57 -9.82 4.77 -9.82
N SER A 58 -10.57 5.81 -10.17
CA SER A 58 -10.83 6.94 -9.26
C SER A 58 -12.04 6.67 -8.36
N ASN A 59 -11.99 7.19 -7.12
CA ASN A 59 -13.11 7.22 -6.17
C ASN A 59 -13.75 5.86 -5.80
N LEU A 60 -12.97 4.81 -5.64
CA LEU A 60 -13.48 3.51 -5.18
C LEU A 60 -13.31 3.33 -3.66
N THR A 61 -14.11 2.46 -3.07
CA THR A 61 -13.82 1.88 -1.76
C THR A 61 -13.52 0.40 -2.00
N LEU A 62 -12.32 -0.05 -1.64
CA LEU A 62 -11.99 -1.47 -1.71
C LEU A 62 -12.34 -2.12 -0.39
N VAL A 63 -12.85 -3.34 -0.43
CA VAL A 63 -13.12 -4.16 0.75
C VAL A 63 -12.44 -5.49 0.54
N VAL A 64 -11.59 -5.89 1.48
CA VAL A 64 -10.85 -7.14 1.41
C VAL A 64 -11.42 -8.08 2.45
N HIS A 65 -11.95 -9.22 2.02
CA HIS A 65 -12.63 -10.16 2.89
C HIS A 65 -12.11 -11.58 2.68
N LYS A 66 -11.67 -12.23 3.75
CA LYS A 66 -11.32 -13.66 3.73
C LYS A 66 -12.30 -14.42 4.62
N LYS A 67 -12.80 -15.54 4.12
CA LYS A 67 -13.68 -16.43 4.90
C LYS A 67 -13.01 -16.77 6.23
N ASN A 68 -13.76 -16.70 7.33
CA ASN A 68 -13.30 -16.91 8.71
C ASN A 68 -12.32 -15.86 9.26
N HIS A 69 -12.12 -14.74 8.56
CA HIS A 69 -11.40 -13.57 9.07
C HIS A 69 -12.38 -12.42 9.21
N VAL A 70 -12.16 -11.54 10.19
CA VAL A 70 -12.98 -10.33 10.33
C VAL A 70 -12.83 -9.50 9.04
N PRO A 71 -13.93 -9.11 8.36
CA PRO A 71 -13.86 -8.35 7.12
C PRO A 71 -13.03 -7.08 7.28
N VAL A 72 -12.00 -6.94 6.45
CA VAL A 72 -11.04 -5.81 6.49
C VAL A 72 -11.46 -4.81 5.42
N THR A 73 -12.07 -3.70 5.83
CA THR A 73 -12.50 -2.67 4.88
C THR A 73 -11.38 -1.66 4.68
N ASN A 74 -10.64 -1.75 3.57
CA ASN A 74 -9.61 -0.78 3.19
C ASN A 74 -10.16 0.20 2.14
N SER A 75 -10.81 1.28 2.57
CA SER A 75 -11.26 2.30 1.60
C SER A 75 -10.07 3.04 1.00
N ILE A 76 -9.85 2.95 -0.32
CA ILE A 76 -8.77 3.65 -1.02
C ILE A 76 -9.39 4.63 -2.02
N LYS A 77 -9.53 5.90 -1.62
CA LYS A 77 -9.99 6.96 -2.52
C LYS A 77 -8.83 7.51 -3.33
N ILE A 78 -8.86 7.29 -4.65
CA ILE A 78 -7.89 7.84 -5.60
C ILE A 78 -8.53 9.00 -6.37
N SER A 79 -7.95 10.20 -6.30
CA SER A 79 -8.36 11.36 -7.09
C SER A 79 -7.41 11.57 -8.28
N GLN A 80 -7.98 11.72 -9.49
CA GLN A 80 -7.25 11.77 -10.76
C GLN A 80 -6.37 13.02 -10.97
N LYS A 81 -6.60 14.12 -10.22
CA LYS A 81 -5.78 15.33 -10.37
C LYS A 81 -4.58 15.29 -9.46
N SER A 82 -3.58 14.50 -9.85
CA SER A 82 -2.34 14.24 -9.10
C SER A 82 -2.61 13.64 -7.72
N VAL A 83 -2.03 12.49 -7.44
CA VAL A 83 -1.98 11.94 -6.09
C VAL A 83 -1.41 13.00 -5.14
N GLN A 84 -2.27 13.66 -4.38
CA GLN A 84 -1.86 14.67 -3.39
C GLN A 84 -2.15 14.17 -1.97
N ASN A 85 -3.26 13.44 -1.76
CA ASN A 85 -3.65 12.91 -0.47
C ASN A 85 -4.26 11.51 -0.65
N TYR A 86 -3.79 10.52 0.11
CA TYR A 86 -4.46 9.24 0.32
C TYR A 86 -5.00 9.16 1.73
N GLU A 87 -6.19 8.59 1.88
CA GLU A 87 -6.73 8.18 3.18
C GLU A 87 -6.79 6.65 3.18
N ALA A 88 -6.02 6.02 4.08
CA ALA A 88 -6.02 4.58 4.27
C ALA A 88 -6.47 4.26 5.69
N VAL A 89 -7.47 3.38 5.81
CA VAL A 89 -7.84 2.72 7.07
C VAL A 89 -7.00 1.45 7.14
N LEU A 90 -6.07 1.36 8.09
CA LEU A 90 -5.22 0.18 8.26
C LEU A 90 -5.82 -0.70 9.36
N GLU A 91 -6.60 -1.71 8.97
CA GLU A 91 -6.96 -2.83 9.86
C GLU A 91 -6.21 -4.12 9.48
N PRO A 92 -6.19 -5.10 10.39
CA PRO A 92 -5.01 -5.59 11.09
C PRO A 92 -3.99 -6.28 10.18
N LEU A 93 -3.23 -5.56 9.37
CA LEU A 93 -2.03 -6.09 8.71
C LEU A 93 -0.94 -5.05 8.75
N SER A 94 0.29 -5.50 9.04
CA SER A 94 1.49 -4.71 8.84
C SER A 94 1.52 -4.21 7.38
N PHE A 95 1.27 -2.92 7.16
CA PHE A 95 1.49 -2.33 5.86
C PHE A 95 2.99 -2.19 5.70
N VAL A 96 3.57 -2.96 4.78
CA VAL A 96 4.98 -2.83 4.42
C VAL A 96 5.04 -1.82 3.29
N LEU A 97 5.57 -0.65 3.61
CA LEU A 97 5.76 0.39 2.61
C LEU A 97 7.18 0.25 2.04
N SER A 98 7.32 -0.60 1.01
CA SER A 98 8.58 -0.74 0.28
C SER A 98 8.75 0.43 -0.67
N LEU A 99 9.73 1.27 -0.39
CA LEU A 99 10.07 2.42 -1.22
C LEU A 99 11.07 1.98 -2.29
N PRO A 100 10.92 2.40 -3.57
CA PRO A 100 12.02 2.26 -4.52
C PRO A 100 13.28 2.94 -3.99
N GLN A 101 14.46 2.38 -4.27
CA GLN A 101 15.77 2.89 -3.80
C GLN A 101 16.01 4.38 -4.15
N GLU A 102 15.29 4.90 -5.14
CA GLU A 102 15.37 6.30 -5.60
C GLU A 102 14.38 7.25 -4.90
N SER A 103 13.53 6.76 -3.99
CA SER A 103 12.57 7.61 -3.27
C SER A 103 13.27 8.47 -2.23
N GLY A 104 13.11 9.79 -2.32
CA GLY A 104 13.52 10.69 -1.25
C GLY A 104 12.75 10.37 0.04
N ALA A 105 13.48 10.31 1.16
CA ALA A 105 12.99 10.53 2.53
C ALA A 105 11.52 10.15 2.86
N LEU A 106 11.30 9.12 3.68
CA LEU A 106 9.97 8.85 4.25
C LEU A 106 9.82 9.61 5.56
N TYR A 107 8.71 10.34 5.73
CA TYR A 107 8.37 10.98 7.00
C TYR A 107 7.11 10.38 7.58
N VAL A 108 7.19 9.72 8.73
CA VAL A 108 6.00 9.21 9.44
C VAL A 108 5.84 9.95 10.76
N ASN A 109 4.70 10.63 10.90
CA ASN A 109 4.41 11.54 12.02
C ASN A 109 5.56 12.55 12.24
N LYS A 110 6.09 13.12 11.15
CA LYS A 110 7.25 14.05 11.12
C LYS A 110 8.60 13.44 11.50
N LYS A 111 8.70 12.12 11.75
CA LYS A 111 9.97 11.42 11.95
C LYS A 111 10.48 10.87 10.62
N PHE A 112 11.75 11.10 10.33
CA PHE A 112 12.42 10.62 9.12
C PHE A 112 12.73 9.12 9.22
N TYR A 113 12.58 8.42 8.11
CA TYR A 113 12.97 7.02 7.88
C TYR A 113 13.73 6.94 6.56
N SER A 114 14.89 6.29 6.58
CA SER A 114 15.71 6.03 5.41
C SER A 114 15.24 4.77 4.67
N ALA A 115 15.54 4.65 3.38
CA ALA A 115 15.28 3.41 2.62
C ALA A 115 16.05 2.19 3.18
N LEU A 116 17.09 2.42 4.00
CA LEU A 116 17.88 1.38 4.67
C LEU A 116 17.24 0.93 6.00
N ASP A 117 16.25 1.66 6.52
CA ASP A 117 15.61 1.35 7.82
C ASP A 117 14.63 0.16 7.73
N GLY A 118 14.55 -0.49 6.56
CA GLY A 118 13.74 -1.68 6.32
C GLY A 118 12.24 -1.40 6.19
N ASP A 119 11.45 -2.47 6.21
CA ASP A 119 10.00 -2.42 6.10
C ASP A 119 9.39 -1.67 7.30
N LEU A 120 8.85 -0.47 7.07
CA LEU A 120 8.17 0.28 8.12
C LEU A 120 6.79 -0.32 8.41
N VAL A 121 6.61 -0.87 9.62
CA VAL A 121 5.30 -1.35 10.09
C VAL A 121 4.53 -0.20 10.75
N LEU A 122 3.47 0.25 10.09
CA LEU A 122 2.55 1.24 10.68
C LEU A 122 1.57 0.55 11.65
N PRO A 123 1.29 1.14 12.82
CA PRO A 123 0.27 0.62 13.72
C PRO A 123 -1.14 0.74 13.12
N TYR A 124 -2.11 0.07 13.73
CA TYR A 124 -3.52 0.19 13.37
C TYR A 124 -3.98 1.65 13.47
N GLY A 125 -4.69 2.14 12.45
CA GLY A 125 -5.15 3.52 12.44
C GLY A 125 -5.59 4.04 11.07
N ASN A 126 -6.20 5.23 11.06
CA ASN A 126 -6.39 5.97 9.81
C ASN A 126 -5.16 6.84 9.56
N TYR A 127 -4.71 6.91 8.32
CA TYR A 127 -3.54 7.70 7.94
C TYR A 127 -3.83 8.59 6.74
N ASN A 128 -3.36 9.83 6.81
CA ASN A 128 -3.18 10.69 5.65
C ASN A 128 -1.78 10.43 5.08
N ILE A 129 -1.72 9.99 3.83
CA ILE A 129 -0.46 9.82 3.09
C ILE A 129 -0.40 10.92 2.03
N ASN A 130 0.57 11.82 2.16
CA ASN A 130 0.76 12.96 1.28
C ASN A 130 2.09 12.80 0.56
N PHE A 131 2.08 12.87 -0.77
CA PHE A 131 3.31 12.82 -1.56
C PHE A 131 3.78 14.23 -1.91
N ASN A 132 4.92 14.64 -1.35
CA ASN A 132 5.52 15.93 -1.66
C ASN A 132 6.38 15.82 -2.92
N ARG A 133 5.86 16.31 -4.04
CA ARG A 133 6.55 16.30 -5.35
C ARG A 133 7.88 17.03 -5.36
N ARG A 134 8.05 18.09 -4.57
CA ARG A 134 9.29 18.89 -4.57
C ARG A 134 10.44 18.13 -3.93
N THR A 135 10.14 17.40 -2.86
CA THR A 135 11.15 16.64 -2.10
C THR A 135 11.17 15.17 -2.47
N GLN A 136 10.29 14.74 -3.38
CA GLN A 136 10.01 13.32 -3.69
C GLN A 136 9.74 12.50 -2.42
N ALA A 137 9.22 13.15 -1.37
CA ALA A 137 9.06 12.56 -0.05
C ALA A 137 7.64 12.10 0.18
N LEU A 138 7.48 10.92 0.78
CA LEU A 138 6.18 10.43 1.24
C LEU A 138 6.00 10.84 2.71
N GLY A 139 4.97 11.64 3.00
CA GLY A 139 4.56 12.00 4.34
C GLY A 139 3.38 11.15 4.79
N VAL A 140 3.53 10.36 5.85
CA VAL A 140 2.44 9.59 6.46
C VAL A 140 2.12 10.22 7.82
N SER A 141 0.86 10.58 8.05
CA SER A 141 0.43 11.15 9.32
C SER A 141 -0.84 10.45 9.82
N TYR A 142 -0.85 10.08 11.10
CA TYR A 142 -2.04 9.50 11.71
C TYR A 142 -3.19 10.51 11.70
N LYS A 143 -4.34 10.10 11.18
CA LYS A 143 -5.58 10.86 11.15
C LYS A 143 -6.50 10.31 12.24
N SER A 144 -6.75 11.09 13.29
CA SER A 144 -7.76 10.69 14.27
C SER A 144 -9.13 10.68 13.57
N PRO A 145 -9.96 9.62 13.73
CA PRO A 145 -11.34 9.65 13.22
C PRO A 145 -12.16 10.80 13.82
N TYR A 146 -11.71 11.35 14.94
CA TYR A 146 -12.35 12.46 15.65
C TYR A 146 -11.83 13.84 15.25
N THR A 147 -10.82 13.95 14.36
CA THR A 147 -10.26 15.26 13.96
C THR A 147 -11.33 16.27 13.49
N PRO A 148 -12.33 15.92 12.67
CA PRO A 148 -13.38 16.86 12.27
C PRO A 148 -14.23 17.34 13.45
N LEU A 149 -14.50 16.46 14.42
CA LEU A 149 -15.31 16.76 15.60
C LEU A 149 -14.55 17.67 16.57
N VAL A 150 -13.26 17.41 16.81
CA VAL A 150 -12.41 18.29 17.62
C VAL A 150 -12.38 19.71 17.04
N GLY A 151 -12.28 19.84 15.71
CA GLY A 151 -12.39 21.14 15.02
C GLY A 151 -13.72 21.83 15.33
N PHE A 152 -14.85 21.15 15.11
CA PHE A 152 -16.19 21.69 15.39
C PHE A 152 -16.34 22.16 16.85
N PHE A 153 -15.93 21.34 17.82
CA PHE A 153 -16.08 21.68 19.23
C PHE A 153 -15.15 22.81 19.69
N THR A 154 -13.90 22.85 19.19
CA THR A 154 -13.00 23.98 19.50
C THR A 154 -13.52 25.30 18.94
N THR A 155 -14.03 25.32 17.70
CA THR A 155 -14.62 26.53 17.11
C THR A 155 -15.85 27.00 17.87
N THR A 156 -16.76 26.09 18.23
CA THR A 156 -17.97 26.44 19.00
C THR A 156 -17.65 26.95 20.40
N THR A 157 -16.65 26.37 21.09
CA THR A 157 -16.19 26.88 22.38
C THR A 157 -15.61 28.30 22.26
N ILE A 158 -14.80 28.59 21.24
CA ILE A 158 -14.26 29.94 21.02
C ILE A 158 -15.38 30.95 20.77
N LEU A 159 -16.35 30.61 19.92
CA LEU A 159 -17.51 31.46 19.64
C LEU A 159 -18.36 31.70 20.89
N SER A 160 -18.56 30.68 21.73
CA SER A 160 -19.31 30.81 22.98
C SER A 160 -18.62 31.75 23.98
N LEU A 161 -17.29 31.63 24.14
CA LEU A 161 -16.51 32.53 24.99
C LEU A 161 -16.58 33.97 24.47
N GLY A 162 -16.49 34.15 23.14
CA GLY A 162 -16.66 35.46 22.51
C GLY A 162 -18.04 36.07 22.80
N ALA A 163 -19.11 35.27 22.70
CA ALA A 163 -20.47 35.72 22.99
C ALA A 163 -20.65 36.10 24.47
N VAL A 164 -20.06 35.34 25.41
CA VAL A 164 -20.11 35.65 26.84
C VAL A 164 -19.37 36.95 27.16
N ILE A 165 -18.17 37.13 26.60
CA ILE A 165 -17.39 38.37 26.80
C ILE A 165 -18.13 39.56 26.22
N LEU A 166 -18.63 39.46 25.00
CA LEU A 166 -19.39 40.55 24.36
C LEU A 166 -20.67 40.88 25.13
N GLY A 167 -21.45 39.87 25.54
CA GLY A 167 -22.65 40.08 26.33
C GLY A 167 -22.34 40.72 27.69
N SER A 168 -21.24 40.35 28.34
CA SER A 168 -20.80 40.97 29.61
C SER A 168 -20.40 42.43 29.42
N VAL A 169 -19.64 42.75 28.37
CA VAL A 169 -19.23 44.14 28.05
C VAL A 169 -20.44 45.00 27.68
N MET A 170 -21.34 44.48 26.84
CA MET A 170 -22.55 45.18 26.44
C MET A 170 -23.51 45.37 27.61
N GLY A 171 -23.66 44.36 28.48
CA GLY A 171 -24.43 44.46 29.71
C GLY A 171 -23.87 45.54 30.65
N ALA A 172 -22.56 45.59 30.83
CA ALA A 172 -21.90 46.65 31.62
C ALA A 172 -22.13 48.05 31.02
N GLN A 173 -22.05 48.19 29.68
CA GLN A 173 -22.32 49.46 29.00
C GLN A 173 -23.79 49.88 29.13
N CYS A 174 -24.73 48.96 28.95
CA CYS A 174 -26.16 49.23 29.11
C CYS A 174 -26.51 49.59 30.56
N TYR A 175 -25.91 48.91 31.54
CA TYR A 175 -26.06 49.26 32.96
C TYR A 175 -25.54 50.66 33.27
N ASN A 176 -24.36 51.01 32.72
CA ASN A 176 -23.80 52.36 32.89
C ASN A 176 -24.71 53.44 32.26
N ARG A 177 -25.29 53.18 31.08
CA ARG A 177 -26.26 54.09 30.44
C ARG A 177 -27.54 54.22 31.25
N PHE A 178 -28.05 53.11 31.79
CA PHE A 178 -29.22 53.12 32.67
C PHE A 178 -28.98 53.97 33.93
N TYR A 179 -27.81 53.83 34.56
CA TYR A 179 -27.44 54.60 35.76
C TYR A 179 -27.33 56.11 35.49
N HIS A 180 -26.97 56.49 34.27
CA HIS A 180 -26.82 57.88 33.84
C HIS A 180 -28.02 58.43 33.04
N ALA A 181 -29.12 57.68 32.93
CA ALA A 181 -30.30 58.12 32.20
C ALA A 181 -31.00 59.28 32.92
N ASN A 182 -31.30 60.35 32.19
CA ASN A 182 -31.99 61.52 32.75
C ASN A 182 -33.51 61.44 32.58
N THR A 183 -33.98 60.51 31.74
CA THR A 183 -35.40 60.29 31.48
C THR A 183 -35.77 58.82 31.63
N ALA A 184 -37.05 58.56 31.92
CA ALA A 184 -37.57 57.19 32.01
C ALA A 184 -37.49 56.43 30.67
N GLU A 185 -37.60 57.15 29.55
CA GLU A 185 -37.48 56.57 28.20
C GLU A 185 -36.07 56.08 27.90
N GLU A 186 -35.04 56.86 28.24
CA GLU A 186 -33.63 56.46 28.10
C GLU A 186 -33.29 55.23 28.96
N ALA A 187 -33.85 55.18 30.18
CA ALA A 187 -33.71 54.05 31.08
C ALA A 187 -34.38 52.79 30.51
N LEU A 188 -35.61 52.90 30.00
CA LEU A 188 -36.36 51.79 29.39
C LEU A 188 -35.71 51.28 28.10
N GLU A 189 -35.20 52.18 27.25
CA GLU A 189 -34.47 51.80 26.03
C GLU A 189 -33.19 51.02 26.36
N SER A 190 -32.46 51.46 27.39
CA SER A 190 -31.25 50.78 27.88
C SER A 190 -31.56 49.38 28.42
N LEU A 191 -32.67 49.23 29.17
CA LEU A 191 -33.13 47.92 29.67
C LEU A 191 -33.56 46.98 28.54
N GLY A 192 -34.29 47.47 27.54
CA GLY A 192 -34.72 46.67 26.38
C GLY A 192 -33.55 46.13 25.56
N LYS A 193 -32.48 46.93 25.40
CA LYS A 193 -31.22 46.49 24.78
C LYS A 193 -30.50 45.43 25.62
N THR A 194 -30.57 45.52 26.95
CA THR A 194 -29.93 44.54 27.84
C THR A 194 -30.60 43.16 27.76
N ALA A 195 -31.94 43.13 27.67
CA ALA A 195 -32.71 41.89 27.59
C ALA A 195 -32.43 41.07 26.31
N SER A 196 -32.18 41.74 25.17
CA SER A 196 -31.82 41.04 23.93
C SER A 196 -30.42 40.43 24.02
N TRP A 197 -29.47 41.09 24.69
CA TRP A 197 -28.14 40.53 24.95
C TRP A 197 -28.18 39.36 25.92
N ASP A 198 -29.07 39.37 26.92
CA ASP A 198 -29.18 38.29 27.91
C ASP A 198 -29.48 36.93 27.23
N SER A 199 -30.37 36.93 26.24
CA SER A 199 -30.67 35.74 25.43
C SER A 199 -29.46 35.23 24.63
N VAL A 200 -28.61 36.12 24.14
CA VAL A 200 -27.37 35.80 23.41
C VAL A 200 -26.33 35.22 24.36
N THR A 201 -26.20 35.74 25.58
CA THR A 201 -25.31 35.19 26.61
C THR A 201 -25.75 33.82 27.07
N TRP A 202 -27.03 33.60 27.38
CA TRP A 202 -27.52 32.28 27.81
C TRP A 202 -27.39 31.23 26.70
N THR A 203 -27.69 31.60 25.45
CA THR A 203 -27.46 30.71 24.30
C THR A 203 -25.97 30.42 24.12
N GLY A 204 -25.11 31.44 24.28
CA GLY A 204 -23.66 31.30 24.26
C GLY A 204 -23.16 30.34 25.33
N ILE A 205 -23.58 30.50 26.58
CA ILE A 205 -23.21 29.64 27.72
C ILE A 205 -23.70 28.20 27.51
N GLY A 206 -24.94 28.02 27.02
CA GLY A 206 -25.51 26.71 26.72
C GLY A 206 -24.72 25.96 25.64
N VAL A 207 -24.38 26.64 24.54
CA VAL A 207 -23.57 26.04 23.46
C VAL A 207 -22.14 25.77 23.91
N GLY A 208 -21.53 26.70 24.66
CA GLY A 208 -20.16 26.55 25.16
C GLY A 208 -19.99 25.40 26.13
N SER A 209 -20.91 25.25 27.09
CA SER A 209 -20.90 24.15 28.06
C SER A 209 -21.09 22.79 27.39
N ALA A 210 -22.02 22.68 26.43
CA ALA A 210 -22.20 21.46 25.63
C ALA A 210 -20.94 21.12 24.83
N SER A 211 -20.22 22.11 24.29
CA SER A 211 -18.98 21.89 23.57
C SER A 211 -17.82 21.42 24.45
N VAL A 212 -17.70 21.95 25.67
CA VAL A 212 -16.71 21.50 26.65
C VAL A 212 -16.98 20.05 27.08
N ILE A 213 -18.24 19.71 27.35
CA ILE A 213 -18.66 18.33 27.66
C ILE A 213 -18.36 17.42 26.46
N GLY A 214 -18.66 17.87 25.24
CA GLY A 214 -18.33 17.17 24.00
C GLY A 214 -16.83 16.86 23.91
N LEU A 215 -15.96 17.88 24.07
CA LEU A 215 -14.50 17.69 24.07
C LEU A 215 -14.03 16.69 25.13
N GLY A 216 -14.63 16.70 26.32
CA GLY A 216 -14.34 15.74 27.38
C GLY A 216 -14.68 14.30 26.98
N ILE A 217 -15.87 14.08 26.42
CA ILE A 217 -16.31 12.76 25.93
C ILE A 217 -15.39 12.29 24.78
N PHE A 218 -15.06 13.16 23.83
CA PHE A 218 -14.17 12.80 22.72
C PHE A 218 -12.75 12.50 23.18
N GLY A 219 -12.21 13.28 24.13
CA GLY A 219 -10.92 12.99 24.75
C GLY A 219 -10.90 11.61 25.42
N ALA A 220 -11.98 11.24 26.11
CA ALA A 220 -12.13 9.92 26.72
C ALA A 220 -12.24 8.79 25.67
N LEU A 221 -12.99 9.00 24.59
CA LEU A 221 -13.09 8.05 23.47
C LEU A 221 -11.74 7.87 22.76
N GLU A 222 -11.00 8.95 22.52
CA GLU A 222 -9.67 8.89 21.93
C GLU A 222 -8.69 8.16 22.86
N ALA A 223 -8.75 8.42 24.16
CA ALA A 223 -7.93 7.71 25.15
C ALA A 223 -8.25 6.20 25.17
N LYS A 224 -9.53 5.83 25.05
CA LYS A 224 -9.97 4.43 24.93
C LYS A 224 -9.43 3.78 23.65
N GLU A 225 -9.51 4.48 22.52
CA GLU A 225 -8.98 3.98 21.25
C GLU A 225 -7.46 3.85 21.28
N ARG A 226 -6.74 4.81 21.87
CA ARG A 226 -5.28 4.70 22.11
C ARG A 226 -4.94 3.50 22.99
N LYS A 227 -5.74 3.18 24.02
CA LYS A 227 -5.57 1.97 24.83
C LYS A 227 -5.84 0.69 24.02
N ARG A 228 -6.86 0.69 23.17
CA ARG A 228 -7.17 -0.43 22.25
C ARG A 228 -6.02 -0.66 21.27
N ILE A 229 -5.53 0.39 20.62
CA ILE A 229 -4.35 0.37 19.74
C ILE A 229 -3.12 -0.13 20.50
N LYS A 230 -2.87 0.34 21.73
CA LYS A 230 -1.75 -0.15 22.56
C LYS A 230 -1.88 -1.64 22.90
N ARG A 231 -3.06 -2.12 23.32
CA ARG A 231 -3.28 -3.56 23.56
C ARG A 231 -3.11 -4.36 22.28
N PHE A 232 -3.63 -3.86 21.17
CA PHE A 232 -3.54 -4.52 19.87
C PHE A 232 -2.11 -4.60 19.36
N ASN A 233 -1.36 -3.50 19.42
CA ASN A 233 0.08 -3.49 19.13
C ASN A 233 0.87 -4.36 20.12
N GLY A 234 0.40 -4.51 21.36
CA GLY A 234 0.93 -5.46 22.34
C GLY A 234 0.66 -6.93 21.97
N MET A 235 -0.50 -7.23 21.38
CA MET A 235 -0.83 -8.55 20.84
C MET A 235 -0.05 -8.83 19.55
N ASN A 236 0.12 -7.84 18.68
CA ASN A 236 1.03 -7.94 17.54
C ASN A 236 2.49 -8.05 17.95
N ARG A 237 2.92 -7.48 19.09
CA ARG A 237 4.24 -7.76 19.68
C ARG A 237 4.39 -9.20 20.15
N LYS A 238 3.28 -9.90 20.43
CA LYS A 238 3.29 -11.33 20.79
C LYS A 238 3.55 -12.21 19.56
N TYR A 239 3.17 -11.74 18.37
CA TYR A 239 3.76 -12.16 17.09
C TYR A 239 5.02 -11.34 16.85
N ASP A 240 6.10 -11.65 17.55
CA ASP A 240 7.31 -10.84 17.52
C ASP A 240 8.01 -10.92 16.15
N ILE A 241 7.51 -10.15 15.17
CA ILE A 241 8.09 -9.99 13.84
C ILE A 241 9.57 -9.57 13.96
N SER A 242 9.97 -8.92 15.07
CA SER A 242 11.37 -8.58 15.31
C SER A 242 12.21 -9.80 15.67
N ASN A 243 11.66 -10.78 16.38
CA ASN A 243 12.33 -12.07 16.59
C ASN A 243 12.35 -12.90 15.31
N ASP A 244 11.26 -12.97 14.54
CA ASP A 244 11.26 -13.64 13.23
C ASP A 244 12.31 -13.02 12.28
N LEU A 245 12.37 -11.69 12.23
CA LEU A 245 13.32 -10.96 11.40
C LEU A 245 14.75 -11.16 11.90
N LYS A 246 14.96 -11.19 13.22
CA LYS A 246 16.27 -11.43 13.83
C LYS A 246 16.74 -12.87 13.64
N GLU A 247 15.84 -13.84 13.77
CA GLU A 247 16.14 -15.25 13.51
C GLU A 247 16.41 -15.46 12.01
N PHE A 248 15.58 -14.88 11.14
CA PHE A 248 15.83 -14.90 9.70
C PHE A 248 17.14 -14.19 9.33
N SER A 249 17.46 -13.04 9.93
CA SER A 249 18.73 -12.34 9.66
C SER A 249 19.93 -13.15 10.14
N GLN A 250 19.84 -13.80 11.31
CA GLN A 250 20.88 -14.71 11.79
C GLN A 250 21.08 -15.91 10.85
N ILE A 251 19.99 -16.47 10.31
CA ILE A 251 20.06 -17.53 9.29
C ILE A 251 20.72 -17.01 8.00
N VAL A 252 20.43 -15.77 7.60
CA VAL A 252 21.03 -15.14 6.42
C VAL A 252 22.49 -14.74 6.64
N GLU A 253 22.90 -14.38 7.84
CA GLU A 253 24.30 -14.09 8.16
C GLU A 253 25.13 -15.38 8.25
N ALA A 254 24.54 -16.48 8.73
CA ALA A 254 25.13 -17.81 8.70
C ALA A 254 25.40 -18.35 7.27
N TYR A 255 24.84 -17.71 6.24
CA TYR A 255 25.06 -17.99 4.81
C TYR A 255 26.56 -18.02 4.41
N ALA A 256 27.43 -17.39 5.20
CA ALA A 256 28.86 -17.28 4.89
C ALA A 256 29.71 -18.49 5.35
N SER A 257 29.19 -19.44 6.15
CA SER A 257 30.05 -20.40 6.87
C SER A 257 29.96 -21.87 6.41
N ASP A 258 28.77 -22.47 6.25
CA ASP A 258 28.63 -23.89 5.84
C ASP A 258 27.24 -24.21 5.22
N PRO A 259 27.17 -24.72 3.97
CA PRO A 259 25.93 -25.19 3.34
C PRO A 259 25.09 -26.17 4.17
N MET A 260 25.72 -27.08 4.92
CA MET A 260 25.00 -28.12 5.68
C MET A 260 24.30 -27.51 6.92
N VAL A 261 25.01 -26.63 7.64
CA VAL A 261 24.42 -25.88 8.76
C VAL A 261 23.25 -25.04 8.26
N MET A 262 23.40 -24.40 7.10
CA MET A 262 22.35 -23.58 6.49
C MET A 262 21.09 -24.40 6.16
N GLU A 263 21.22 -25.58 5.55
CA GLU A 263 20.07 -26.45 5.25
C GLU A 263 19.30 -26.79 6.54
N SER A 264 20.03 -27.15 7.61
CA SER A 264 19.42 -27.49 8.90
C SER A 264 18.65 -26.32 9.50
N GLN A 265 19.22 -25.11 9.46
CA GLN A 265 18.57 -23.92 10.02
C GLN A 265 17.32 -23.51 9.22
N LEU A 266 17.41 -23.50 7.89
CA LEU A 266 16.26 -23.22 7.02
C LEU A 266 15.14 -24.26 7.22
N THR A 267 15.52 -25.52 7.40
CA THR A 267 14.56 -26.61 7.64
C THR A 267 13.86 -26.47 8.98
N ARG A 268 14.61 -26.16 10.04
CA ARG A 268 14.04 -25.87 11.36
C ARG A 268 13.08 -24.68 11.30
N PHE A 269 13.44 -23.61 10.60
CA PHE A 269 12.57 -22.44 10.44
C PHE A 269 11.23 -22.83 9.80
N ILE A 270 11.24 -23.57 8.68
CA ILE A 270 10.01 -24.02 8.01
C ILE A 270 9.18 -24.97 8.89
N GLN A 271 9.80 -25.74 9.78
CA GLN A 271 9.10 -26.65 10.70
C GLN A 271 8.46 -25.92 11.88
N VAL A 272 9.11 -24.87 12.39
CA VAL A 272 8.64 -24.08 13.53
C VAL A 272 7.56 -23.09 13.12
N TYR A 273 7.73 -22.46 11.95
CA TYR A 273 6.82 -21.42 11.46
C TYR A 273 5.93 -21.96 10.34
N THR A 274 4.60 -21.90 10.53
CA THR A 274 3.65 -22.27 9.47
C THR A 274 3.40 -21.11 8.50
N LYS A 275 2.67 -21.38 7.42
CA LYS A 275 2.23 -20.39 6.42
C LYS A 275 1.50 -19.18 7.03
N GLU A 276 0.80 -19.37 8.14
CA GLU A 276 0.04 -18.30 8.81
C GLU A 276 0.90 -17.52 9.82
N ASP A 277 2.00 -18.11 10.26
CA ASP A 277 2.82 -17.57 11.35
C ASP A 277 3.85 -16.56 10.89
N SER A 278 4.44 -16.76 9.70
CA SER A 278 5.54 -15.89 9.26
C SER A 278 5.55 -15.59 7.75
N ARG A 279 5.64 -14.28 7.44
CA ARG A 279 5.80 -13.77 6.07
C ARG A 279 7.15 -14.13 5.43
N PHE A 280 8.09 -14.66 6.21
CA PHE A 280 9.42 -15.05 5.73
C PHE A 280 9.47 -16.47 5.19
N VAL A 281 8.48 -17.32 5.50
CA VAL A 281 8.44 -18.72 5.04
C VAL A 281 8.64 -18.86 3.52
N PRO A 282 7.99 -18.06 2.64
CA PRO A 282 8.27 -18.12 1.20
C PRO A 282 9.74 -17.82 0.84
N LYS A 283 10.35 -16.82 1.48
CA LYS A 283 11.76 -16.47 1.26
C LYS A 283 12.70 -17.59 1.73
N VAL A 284 12.35 -18.27 2.81
CA VAL A 284 13.11 -19.42 3.35
C VAL A 284 13.03 -20.62 2.40
N TYR A 285 11.85 -20.95 1.87
CA TYR A 285 11.71 -21.98 0.82
C TYR A 285 12.57 -21.66 -0.40
N LEU A 286 12.52 -20.42 -0.91
CA LEU A 286 13.32 -20.01 -2.05
C LEU A 286 14.84 -20.10 -1.78
N LYS A 287 15.29 -19.68 -0.59
CA LYS A 287 16.70 -19.80 -0.19
C LYS A 287 17.14 -21.25 -0.07
N ARG A 288 16.33 -22.12 0.53
CA ARG A 288 16.65 -23.56 0.65
C ARG A 288 16.68 -24.25 -0.71
N ALA A 289 15.76 -23.91 -1.61
CA ALA A 289 15.79 -24.39 -2.97
C ALA A 289 17.07 -23.98 -3.72
N ASN A 290 17.52 -22.72 -3.60
CA ASN A 290 18.79 -22.28 -4.17
C ASN A 290 19.98 -23.06 -3.61
N LEU A 291 20.01 -23.30 -2.30
CA LEU A 291 21.02 -24.13 -1.65
C LEU A 291 21.05 -25.55 -2.25
N TYR A 292 19.89 -26.15 -2.47
CA TYR A 292 19.78 -27.46 -3.12
C TYR A 292 20.27 -27.44 -4.57
N VAL A 293 20.03 -26.37 -5.33
CA VAL A 293 20.59 -26.21 -6.68
C VAL A 293 22.13 -26.16 -6.65
N LEU A 294 22.71 -25.42 -5.70
CA LEU A 294 24.17 -25.36 -5.52
C LEU A 294 24.78 -26.73 -5.19
N GLN A 295 24.06 -27.53 -4.38
CA GLN A 295 24.42 -28.91 -4.05
C GLN A 295 24.10 -29.91 -5.17
N LYS A 296 23.63 -29.46 -6.33
CA LYS A 296 23.16 -30.29 -7.47
C LYS A 296 22.00 -31.24 -7.11
N ASN A 297 21.28 -30.97 -6.02
CA ASN A 297 20.10 -31.73 -5.60
C ASN A 297 18.83 -31.14 -6.22
N ASN A 298 18.71 -31.25 -7.53
CA ASN A 298 17.61 -30.65 -8.31
C ASN A 298 16.23 -31.14 -7.87
N LYS A 299 16.11 -32.40 -7.41
CA LYS A 299 14.83 -32.96 -6.95
C LYS A 299 14.30 -32.23 -5.71
N LYS A 300 15.12 -32.12 -4.65
CA LYS A 300 14.73 -31.39 -3.44
C LYS A 300 14.44 -29.91 -3.74
N ALA A 301 15.22 -29.30 -4.63
CA ALA A 301 14.98 -27.91 -5.05
C ALA A 301 13.60 -27.76 -5.70
N LEU A 302 13.25 -28.62 -6.66
CA LEU A 302 11.94 -28.59 -7.32
C LEU A 302 10.79 -28.84 -6.33
N ASP A 303 10.96 -29.73 -5.34
CA ASP A 303 9.95 -29.98 -4.31
C ASP A 303 9.67 -28.71 -3.47
N ASP A 304 10.72 -28.01 -3.05
CA ASP A 304 10.59 -26.75 -2.29
C ASP A 304 9.97 -25.63 -3.11
N LEU A 305 10.37 -25.48 -4.38
CA LEU A 305 9.83 -24.45 -5.27
C LEU A 305 8.35 -24.73 -5.60
N SER A 306 8.00 -25.99 -5.82
CA SER A 306 6.61 -26.40 -6.06
C SER A 306 5.72 -26.13 -4.85
N LYS A 307 6.22 -26.43 -3.63
CA LYS A 307 5.53 -26.05 -2.39
C LYS A 307 5.40 -24.54 -2.25
N LEU A 308 6.47 -23.79 -2.53
CA LEU A 308 6.44 -22.33 -2.51
C LEU A 308 5.33 -21.78 -3.41
N ILE A 309 5.26 -22.23 -4.66
CA ILE A 309 4.26 -21.73 -5.63
C ILE A 309 2.85 -22.20 -5.24
N LYS A 310 2.69 -23.43 -4.79
CA LYS A 310 1.37 -23.97 -4.40
C LYS A 310 0.82 -23.28 -3.15
N ASP A 311 1.65 -23.13 -2.13
CA ASP A 311 1.22 -22.66 -0.82
C ASP A 311 1.30 -21.13 -0.73
N PHE A 312 2.12 -20.48 -1.55
CA PHE A 312 2.35 -19.04 -1.53
C PHE A 312 2.28 -18.38 -2.93
N PRO A 313 1.23 -18.65 -3.75
CA PRO A 313 1.17 -18.40 -5.21
C PRO A 313 1.32 -16.95 -5.67
N THR A 314 1.41 -16.03 -4.72
CA THR A 314 1.21 -14.62 -4.97
C THR A 314 2.32 -13.75 -4.42
N PHE A 315 3.34 -14.36 -3.82
CA PHE A 315 4.53 -13.64 -3.39
C PHE A 315 5.42 -13.34 -4.59
N GLU A 316 6.17 -12.24 -4.50
CA GLU A 316 7.26 -11.89 -5.42
C GLU A 316 8.25 -13.06 -5.62
N THR A 317 8.40 -13.92 -4.61
CA THR A 317 9.22 -15.13 -4.69
C THR A 317 8.71 -16.17 -5.68
N CYS A 318 7.45 -16.13 -6.12
CA CYS A 318 6.90 -17.08 -7.11
C CYS A 318 7.50 -16.88 -8.50
N GLU A 319 7.72 -15.63 -8.92
CA GLU A 319 8.41 -15.36 -10.18
C GLU A 319 9.82 -15.93 -10.14
N THR A 320 10.58 -15.60 -9.08
CA THR A 320 11.94 -16.12 -8.91
C THR A 320 11.95 -17.65 -8.81
N ALA A 321 10.95 -18.24 -8.15
CA ALA A 321 10.83 -19.68 -8.04
C ALA A 321 10.54 -20.36 -9.39
N GLN A 322 9.64 -19.81 -10.20
CA GLN A 322 9.34 -20.32 -11.54
C GLN A 322 10.56 -20.19 -12.47
N LYS A 323 11.26 -19.06 -12.41
CA LYS A 323 12.54 -18.89 -13.10
C LYS A 323 13.55 -19.97 -12.68
N LEU A 324 13.70 -20.22 -11.38
CA LEU A 324 14.64 -21.23 -10.88
C LEU A 324 14.24 -22.65 -11.28
N ILE A 325 12.93 -22.97 -11.31
CA ILE A 325 12.42 -24.22 -11.88
C ILE A 325 12.83 -24.34 -13.35
N GLY A 326 12.67 -23.27 -14.13
CA GLY A 326 13.12 -23.19 -15.51
C GLY A 326 14.62 -23.46 -15.65
N ASP A 327 15.44 -22.82 -14.81
CA ASP A 327 16.90 -23.00 -14.78
C ASP A 327 17.29 -24.46 -14.48
N ILE A 328 16.59 -25.11 -13.56
CA ILE A 328 16.80 -26.53 -13.23
C ILE A 328 16.46 -27.42 -14.43
N TYR A 329 15.29 -27.24 -15.04
CA TYR A 329 14.89 -28.05 -16.21
C TYR A 329 15.80 -27.81 -17.41
N PHE A 330 16.21 -26.57 -17.65
CA PHE A 330 17.13 -26.24 -18.74
C PHE A 330 18.48 -26.94 -18.58
N LYS A 331 19.07 -26.90 -17.37
CA LYS A 331 20.32 -27.62 -17.06
C LYS A 331 20.19 -29.13 -17.22
N ASN A 332 19.02 -29.69 -16.93
CA ASN A 332 18.70 -31.10 -17.13
C ASN A 332 18.39 -31.47 -18.60
N LYS A 333 18.45 -30.50 -19.53
CA LYS A 333 18.05 -30.66 -20.95
C LYS A 333 16.57 -30.98 -21.16
N GLU A 334 15.73 -30.67 -20.18
CA GLU A 334 14.27 -30.79 -20.24
C GLU A 334 13.64 -29.50 -20.80
N PHE A 335 14.05 -29.11 -22.01
CA PHE A 335 13.80 -27.77 -22.57
C PHE A 335 12.32 -27.40 -22.71
N GLU A 336 11.44 -28.37 -23.00
CA GLU A 336 9.99 -28.15 -23.06
C GLU A 336 9.42 -27.74 -21.70
N LYS A 337 9.87 -28.37 -20.61
CA LYS A 337 9.48 -27.98 -19.25
C LYS A 337 10.09 -26.65 -18.83
N ALA A 338 11.35 -26.40 -19.23
CA ALA A 338 12.01 -25.13 -18.99
C ALA A 338 11.26 -23.96 -19.63
N TYR A 339 10.86 -24.10 -20.90
CA TYR A 339 10.03 -23.13 -21.61
C TYR A 339 8.73 -22.82 -20.86
N GLN A 340 7.99 -23.84 -20.42
CA GLN A 340 6.74 -23.65 -19.68
C GLN A 340 6.96 -22.91 -18.35
N ALA A 341 8.02 -23.26 -17.61
CA ALA A 341 8.35 -22.60 -16.35
C ALA A 341 8.76 -21.13 -16.55
N TYR A 342 9.63 -20.83 -17.51
CA TYR A 342 10.00 -19.45 -17.81
C TYR A 342 8.83 -18.63 -18.33
N ARG A 343 7.98 -19.19 -19.20
CA ARG A 343 6.77 -18.51 -19.68
C ARG A 343 5.80 -18.21 -18.55
N THR A 344 5.67 -19.12 -17.59
CA THR A 344 4.89 -18.88 -16.37
C THR A 344 5.54 -17.77 -15.54
N SER A 345 6.88 -17.75 -15.45
CA SER A 345 7.63 -16.67 -14.79
C SER A 345 7.37 -15.30 -15.43
N GLU A 346 7.33 -15.19 -16.76
CA GLU A 346 7.06 -13.93 -17.47
C GLU A 346 5.69 -13.33 -17.18
N GLN A 347 4.71 -14.18 -16.85
CA GLN A 347 3.36 -13.73 -16.51
C GLN A 347 3.30 -12.99 -15.16
N PHE A 348 4.31 -13.17 -14.30
CA PHE A 348 4.44 -12.37 -13.09
C PHE A 348 4.97 -10.98 -13.47
N GLU A 349 4.13 -9.95 -13.32
CA GLU A 349 4.43 -8.59 -13.78
C GLU A 349 5.45 -7.81 -12.91
N TYR A 350 6.25 -8.46 -12.04
CA TYR A 350 7.22 -7.79 -11.17
C TYR A 350 8.51 -7.48 -11.95
N ASN A 351 8.41 -6.43 -12.77
CA ASN A 351 9.21 -6.12 -13.95
C ASN A 351 10.68 -5.68 -13.74
N TYR A 352 11.46 -6.35 -12.87
CA TYR A 352 12.90 -6.07 -12.73
C TYR A 352 13.80 -6.92 -13.63
N ALA A 353 13.33 -8.09 -14.09
CA ALA A 353 14.15 -9.04 -14.86
C ALA A 353 13.49 -9.52 -16.17
N TYR A 354 12.50 -8.79 -16.69
CA TYR A 354 11.72 -9.22 -17.87
C TYR A 354 12.59 -9.60 -19.07
N GLU A 355 13.59 -8.79 -19.41
CA GLU A 355 14.45 -9.09 -20.56
C GLU A 355 15.24 -10.39 -20.37
N ASP A 356 15.82 -10.62 -19.18
CA ASP A 356 16.58 -11.85 -18.89
C ASP A 356 15.69 -13.10 -18.95
N ILE A 357 14.53 -13.04 -18.30
CA ILE A 357 13.56 -14.16 -18.31
C ILE A 357 13.07 -14.41 -19.73
N HIS A 358 12.73 -13.35 -20.48
CA HIS A 358 12.26 -13.45 -21.86
C HIS A 358 13.28 -14.09 -22.79
N MET A 359 14.55 -13.71 -22.65
CA MET A 359 15.63 -14.32 -23.42
C MET A 359 15.85 -15.80 -23.06
N LYS A 360 15.72 -16.19 -21.78
CA LYS A 360 15.78 -17.61 -21.37
C LYS A 360 14.61 -18.43 -21.90
N THR A 361 13.41 -17.85 -21.96
CA THR A 361 12.24 -18.49 -22.59
C THR A 361 12.51 -18.79 -24.07
N LEU A 362 13.00 -17.80 -24.83
CA LEU A 362 13.35 -17.96 -26.24
C LEU A 362 14.46 -18.99 -26.44
N GLU A 363 15.50 -18.96 -25.59
CA GLU A 363 16.60 -19.91 -25.66
C GLU A 363 16.14 -21.35 -25.42
N SER A 364 15.28 -21.56 -24.42
CA SER A 364 14.67 -22.87 -24.13
C SER A 364 13.83 -23.38 -25.30
N LEU A 365 13.08 -22.49 -25.95
CA LEU A 365 12.26 -22.83 -27.10
C LEU A 365 13.12 -23.12 -28.34
N TYR A 366 14.21 -22.39 -28.53
CA TYR A 366 15.20 -22.64 -29.59
C TYR A 366 15.86 -24.01 -29.43
N GLU A 367 16.30 -24.38 -28.23
CA GLU A 367 16.87 -25.70 -27.95
C GLU A 367 15.83 -26.81 -28.13
N SER A 368 14.58 -26.57 -27.69
CA SER A 368 13.47 -27.49 -27.94
C SER A 368 13.22 -27.72 -29.43
N PHE A 369 13.33 -26.67 -30.26
CA PHE A 369 13.23 -26.76 -31.72
C PHE A 369 14.37 -27.59 -32.34
N LEU A 370 15.61 -27.43 -31.86
CA LEU A 370 16.75 -28.20 -32.37
C LEU A 370 16.58 -29.70 -32.17
N ILE A 371 15.94 -30.11 -31.07
CA ILE A 371 15.65 -31.52 -30.77
C ILE A 371 14.37 -31.96 -31.48
N ASN A 372 13.34 -31.12 -31.49
CA ASN A 372 12.03 -31.44 -32.02
C ASN A 372 11.48 -30.28 -32.86
N LYS A 373 11.46 -30.49 -34.19
CA LYS A 373 11.02 -29.47 -35.15
C LYS A 373 9.57 -28.99 -34.95
N LYS A 374 8.75 -29.65 -34.13
CA LYS A 374 7.36 -29.23 -33.81
C LYS A 374 7.27 -27.81 -33.24
N TYR A 375 8.35 -27.27 -32.68
CA TYR A 375 8.39 -25.94 -32.08
C TYR A 375 8.68 -24.79 -33.06
N LYS A 376 8.90 -25.08 -34.35
CA LYS A 376 9.31 -24.06 -35.34
C LYS A 376 8.38 -22.85 -35.37
N ASP A 377 7.07 -23.08 -35.46
CA ASP A 377 6.09 -22.00 -35.63
C ASP A 377 5.94 -21.14 -34.37
N ILE A 378 5.93 -21.79 -33.19
CA ILE A 378 5.86 -21.10 -31.89
C ILE A 378 7.12 -20.24 -31.71
N LEU A 379 8.30 -20.79 -32.03
CA LEU A 379 9.58 -20.09 -31.92
C LEU A 379 9.65 -18.87 -32.82
N LEU A 380 9.30 -19.01 -34.10
CA LEU A 380 9.29 -17.88 -35.04
C LEU A 380 8.28 -16.80 -34.61
N THR A 381 7.14 -17.20 -34.05
CA THR A 381 6.14 -16.25 -33.52
C THR A 381 6.70 -15.44 -32.35
N GLU A 382 7.29 -16.10 -31.35
CA GLU A 382 7.88 -15.43 -30.18
C GLU A 382 9.09 -14.56 -30.58
N MET A 383 9.95 -15.01 -31.51
CA MET A 383 11.07 -14.20 -32.04
C MET A 383 10.57 -12.92 -32.71
N ASN A 384 9.54 -13.01 -33.55
CA ASN A 384 8.96 -11.84 -34.22
C ASN A 384 8.33 -10.86 -33.23
N GLN A 385 7.69 -11.35 -32.17
CA GLN A 385 7.18 -10.49 -31.09
C GLN A 385 8.32 -9.80 -30.34
N THR A 386 9.40 -10.52 -30.06
CA THR A 386 10.60 -10.01 -29.37
C THR A 386 11.26 -8.88 -30.14
N LEU A 387 11.42 -9.04 -31.46
CA LEU A 387 12.03 -8.01 -32.32
C LEU A 387 11.20 -6.73 -32.40
N LYS A 388 9.88 -6.82 -32.20
CA LYS A 388 8.98 -5.65 -32.11
C LYS A 388 9.02 -4.98 -30.73
N ASN A 389 9.46 -5.69 -29.69
CA ASN A 389 9.45 -5.18 -28.32
C ASN A 389 10.59 -4.18 -28.07
N ARG A 390 10.21 -2.93 -27.79
CA ARG A 390 11.16 -1.83 -27.54
C ARG A 390 12.01 -2.03 -26.30
N LYS A 391 11.56 -2.84 -25.33
CA LYS A 391 12.25 -3.11 -24.06
C LYS A 391 13.48 -4.01 -24.20
N ILE A 392 13.61 -4.75 -25.30
CA ILE A 392 14.75 -5.64 -25.54
C ILE A 392 15.95 -4.83 -26.02
N SER A 393 17.12 -5.06 -25.41
CA SER A 393 18.39 -4.45 -25.79
C SER A 393 18.80 -4.78 -27.23
N LYS A 394 19.64 -3.92 -27.81
CA LYS A 394 20.13 -4.09 -29.18
C LYS A 394 20.88 -5.42 -29.36
N GLU A 395 21.72 -5.78 -28.39
CA GLU A 395 22.49 -7.04 -28.39
C GLU A 395 21.57 -8.26 -28.45
N ASN A 396 20.56 -8.31 -27.58
CA ASN A 396 19.61 -9.42 -27.58
C ASN A 396 18.78 -9.49 -28.85
N ARG A 397 18.43 -8.36 -29.48
CA ARG A 397 17.78 -8.36 -30.81
C ARG A 397 18.67 -8.95 -31.89
N GLU A 398 19.96 -8.64 -31.90
CA GLU A 398 20.91 -9.22 -32.84
C GLU A 398 21.03 -10.74 -32.65
N LYS A 399 21.09 -11.20 -31.39
CA LYS A 399 21.06 -12.65 -31.05
C LYS A 399 19.80 -13.33 -31.62
N VAL A 400 18.62 -12.72 -31.43
CA VAL A 400 17.34 -13.24 -31.94
C VAL A 400 17.31 -13.28 -33.47
N LEU A 401 17.82 -12.26 -34.17
CA LEU A 401 17.90 -12.25 -35.63
C LEU A 401 18.79 -13.38 -36.18
N ILE A 402 19.92 -13.65 -35.51
CA ILE A 402 20.81 -14.76 -35.88
C ILE A 402 20.09 -16.10 -35.70
N TRP A 403 19.39 -16.29 -34.57
CA TRP A 403 18.61 -17.51 -34.33
C TRP A 403 17.49 -17.69 -35.35
N GLN A 404 16.73 -16.62 -35.66
CA GLN A 404 15.64 -16.65 -36.63
C GLN A 404 16.12 -17.14 -38.00
N LYS A 405 17.21 -16.57 -38.53
CA LYS A 405 17.81 -17.01 -39.80
C LYS A 405 18.20 -18.48 -39.79
N LYS A 406 18.74 -18.99 -38.67
CA LYS A 406 19.09 -20.40 -38.52
C LYS A 406 17.87 -21.33 -38.51
N VAL A 407 16.74 -20.88 -37.94
CA VAL A 407 15.47 -21.62 -37.89
C VAL A 407 14.81 -21.65 -39.27
N GLU A 408 14.83 -20.53 -40.01
CA GLU A 408 14.26 -20.42 -41.35
C GLU A 408 14.98 -21.31 -42.37
N ASN A 409 16.31 -21.44 -42.24
CA ASN A 409 17.14 -22.27 -43.12
C ASN A 409 17.09 -23.79 -42.84
N LYS A 410 16.38 -24.24 -41.79
CA LYS A 410 16.30 -25.66 -41.35
C LYS A 410 14.90 -26.24 -41.44
#